data_AF-A0A818GB16-F1
#
_entry.id   AF-A0A818GB16-F1
#
_cell.length_a   1.000
_cell.length_b   1.000
_cell.length_c   1.000
_cell.angle_alpha   90.00
_cell.angle_beta   90.00
_cell.angle_gamma   90.00
#
_symmetry.space_group_name_H-M   'P 1'
#
loop_
_entity.id
_entity.type
_entity.pdbx_description
1 polymer ?
#
loop_
_entity_poly.entity_id
_entity_poly.type
_entity_poly.pdbx_seq_one_letter_code
_entity_poly.pdbx_strand_id
1 'polypeptide(L)'
;MLFVKRKLWTISSSIFLVIGIGILIVISNLFLMFKQRQNTIHMNNILSNLKLQMNQIENSSRIYKSFENDLQSIVTTVECVGPLYNQSCLYKNLYYTNRGFWALSLKETNLSLPGVRLEALATVDYRPNHRVFDTYEELHQFVRFSIDPIVLPGVTIHFNQRWHKNIGHALFDGLYPAYVALIRFAPKHLRIFRIFVGLDDANCNNCFSEDVYSRFAGGGFIKSNIIDMIMPNRWLLFEELILGSGMMCQRCIQSNYQLAGGVELDGSRLFRDRMYKQHGIIPIDIRKNHSAEKRDPKIPLNTYIIHNKRFTTEEQEEIQMAISEINNYTDKHINKSLDDIKKLPYPLINVFYLNYRNITAKTNVSNELIDNDFIAQLRVLRDMDIHITGPGTGQMYQTFLRDGSININLGGLNPYKKEKTPIAYPSFLEQYVTAGTPYIKGLYYPINKRRDGITRIELVKLIKQAAQLIMQGFSIPVKAKDNLAPDGQVFVEQCENDKEFCSLVTIRKSGYFWCNNMWTEDLVHERRQWAPGGIPIGDSNVSCSFNRTLLRLLREKYAIEYRPGRE
;
A
#
# COMPACT_ATOMS: atom_id res chain seq x y z
N MET A 1 -18.69 14.17 76.05
CA MET A 1 -18.24 13.09 75.13
C MET A 1 -18.61 13.32 73.65
N LEU A 2 -19.72 14.01 73.32
CA LEU A 2 -20.11 14.37 71.94
C LEU A 2 -19.27 15.50 71.29
N PHE A 3 -18.62 16.36 72.07
CA PHE A 3 -17.80 17.47 71.55
C PHE A 3 -16.41 17.02 71.04
N VAL A 4 -15.89 15.89 71.54
CA VAL A 4 -14.58 15.35 71.14
C VAL A 4 -14.67 14.61 69.80
N LYS A 5 -15.80 13.95 69.51
CA LYS A 5 -16.02 13.24 68.23
C LYS A 5 -16.14 14.18 67.02
N ARG A 6 -16.70 15.38 67.18
CA ARG A 6 -16.78 16.38 66.08
C ARG A 6 -15.42 16.98 65.72
N LYS A 7 -14.53 17.17 66.70
CA LYS A 7 -13.18 17.74 66.46
C LYS A 7 -12.23 16.74 65.79
N LEU A 8 -12.37 15.44 66.08
CA LEU A 8 -11.60 14.39 65.41
C LEU A 8 -12.01 14.17 63.95
N TRP A 9 -13.28 14.43 63.59
CA TRP A 9 -13.77 14.26 62.22
C TRP A 9 -13.36 15.41 61.29
N THR A 10 -13.29 16.64 61.80
CA THR A 10 -12.75 17.80 61.05
C THR A 10 -11.23 17.73 60.88
N ILE A 11 -10.49 17.16 61.83
CA ILE A 11 -9.04 16.92 61.68
C ILE A 11 -8.78 15.80 60.67
N SER A 12 -9.56 14.71 60.70
CA SER A 12 -9.46 13.61 59.73
C SER A 12 -9.70 14.07 58.28
N SER A 13 -10.80 14.81 58.03
CA SER A 13 -11.12 15.31 56.69
C SER A 13 -10.11 16.31 56.15
N SER A 14 -9.50 17.14 57.01
CA SER A 14 -8.43 18.07 56.62
C SER A 14 -7.13 17.34 56.26
N ILE A 15 -6.81 16.25 56.98
CA ILE A 15 -5.63 15.41 56.68
C ILE A 15 -5.81 14.67 55.36
N PHE A 16 -6.99 14.10 55.09
CA PHE A 16 -7.27 13.45 53.81
C PHE A 16 -7.25 14.42 52.61
N LEU A 17 -7.70 15.67 52.81
CA LEU A 17 -7.65 16.70 51.77
C LEU A 17 -6.19 17.11 51.47
N VAL A 18 -5.36 17.30 52.50
CA VAL A 18 -3.95 17.67 52.34
C VAL A 18 -3.13 16.54 51.71
N ILE A 19 -3.37 15.29 52.12
CA ILE A 19 -2.72 14.11 51.51
C ILE A 19 -3.18 13.94 50.05
N GLY A 20 -4.47 14.13 49.76
CA GLY A 20 -5.00 14.05 48.39
C GLY A 20 -4.40 15.10 47.44
N ILE A 21 -4.27 16.36 47.91
CA ILE A 21 -3.63 17.44 47.14
C ILE A 21 -2.14 17.15 46.93
N GLY A 22 -1.43 16.67 47.96
CA GLY A 22 -0.02 16.27 47.85
C GLY A 22 0.20 15.17 46.80
N ILE A 23 -0.64 14.14 46.79
CA ILE A 23 -0.57 13.05 45.80
C ILE A 23 -0.86 13.56 44.38
N LEU A 24 -1.86 14.44 44.21
CA LEU A 24 -2.18 15.05 42.91
C LEU A 24 -1.04 15.91 42.36
N ILE A 25 -0.36 16.69 43.20
CA ILE A 25 0.80 17.50 42.82
C ILE A 25 1.98 16.60 42.41
N VAL A 26 2.24 15.53 43.16
CA VAL A 26 3.29 14.56 42.82
C VAL A 26 2.99 13.86 41.49
N ILE A 27 1.75 13.41 41.26
CA ILE A 27 1.34 12.79 40.00
C ILE A 27 1.45 13.77 38.83
N SER A 28 1.03 15.03 39.01
CA SER A 28 1.15 16.08 37.99
C SER A 28 2.62 16.38 37.64
N ASN A 29 3.49 16.48 38.64
CA ASN A 29 4.93 16.70 38.44
C ASN A 29 5.61 15.49 37.80
N LEU A 30 5.24 14.26 38.18
CA LEU A 30 5.70 13.05 37.49
C LEU A 30 5.23 13.03 36.04
N PHE A 31 3.98 13.41 35.75
CA PHE A 31 3.47 13.48 34.38
C PHE A 31 4.22 14.54 33.54
N LEU A 32 4.52 15.70 34.11
CA LEU A 32 5.36 16.74 33.50
C LEU A 32 6.79 16.24 33.24
N MET A 33 7.42 15.55 34.20
CA MET A 33 8.75 14.96 34.02
C MET A 33 8.76 13.84 32.98
N PHE A 34 7.72 12.99 32.94
CA PHE A 34 7.56 11.97 31.91
C PHE A 34 7.39 12.59 30.53
N LYS A 35 6.58 13.66 30.41
CA LYS A 35 6.41 14.42 29.17
C LYS A 35 7.72 15.09 28.73
N GLN A 36 8.46 15.68 29.66
CA GLN A 36 9.76 16.30 29.37
C GLN A 36 10.80 15.24 28.95
N ARG A 37 10.85 14.08 29.60
CA ARG A 37 11.74 12.98 29.24
C ARG A 37 11.38 12.37 27.88
N GLN A 38 10.08 12.20 27.59
CA GLN A 38 9.61 11.77 26.27
C GLN A 38 10.00 12.79 25.19
N ASN A 39 9.88 14.09 25.47
CA ASN A 39 10.32 15.15 24.57
C ASN A 39 11.84 15.12 24.34
N THR A 40 12.65 14.87 25.37
CA THR A 40 14.12 14.77 25.23
C THR A 40 14.53 13.55 24.41
N ILE A 41 13.95 12.38 24.66
CA ILE A 41 14.20 11.16 23.87
C ILE A 41 13.78 11.39 22.41
N HIS A 42 12.63 12.03 22.20
CA HIS A 42 12.13 12.37 20.87
C HIS A 42 13.06 13.35 20.12
N MET A 43 13.52 14.42 20.78
CA MET A 43 14.49 15.36 20.21
C MET A 43 15.82 14.70 19.88
N ASN A 44 16.29 13.76 20.71
CA ASN A 44 17.52 13.02 20.43
C ASN A 44 17.38 12.09 19.21
N ASN A 45 16.22 11.44 19.04
CA ASN A 45 15.93 10.63 17.85
C ASN A 45 15.79 11.48 16.58
N ILE A 46 15.18 12.67 16.70
CA ILE A 46 15.15 13.64 15.61
C ILE A 46 16.59 14.05 15.26
N LEU A 47 17.40 14.46 16.24
CA LEU A 47 18.78 14.87 16.04
C LEU A 47 19.67 13.75 15.46
N SER A 48 19.49 12.50 15.86
CA SER A 48 20.25 11.37 15.30
C SER A 48 19.86 11.09 13.85
N ASN A 49 18.57 11.09 13.54
CA ASN A 49 18.06 10.94 12.16
C ASN A 49 18.51 12.11 11.28
N LEU A 50 18.49 13.33 11.82
CA LEU A 50 19.00 14.53 11.14
C LEU A 50 20.49 14.41 10.84
N LYS A 51 21.31 14.03 11.82
CA LYS A 51 22.74 13.80 11.61
C LYS A 51 23.00 12.74 10.55
N LEU A 52 22.22 11.65 10.55
CA LEU A 52 22.34 10.60 9.55
C LEU A 52 21.98 11.10 8.14
N GLN A 53 20.89 11.87 7.99
CA GLN A 53 20.51 12.48 6.72
C GLN A 53 21.52 13.53 6.24
N MET A 54 22.01 14.39 7.13
CA MET A 54 23.04 15.37 6.80
C MET A 54 24.34 14.70 6.37
N ASN A 55 24.80 13.67 7.11
CA ASN A 55 26.00 12.91 6.72
C ASN A 55 25.83 12.23 5.36
N GLN A 56 24.65 11.70 5.04
CA GLN A 56 24.37 11.13 3.71
C GLN A 56 24.45 12.20 2.61
N ILE A 57 23.91 13.39 2.87
CA ILE A 57 23.92 14.52 1.94
C ILE A 57 25.35 15.07 1.75
N GLU A 58 26.10 15.28 2.83
CA GLU A 58 27.47 15.81 2.79
C GLU A 58 28.46 14.84 2.11
N ASN A 59 28.36 13.54 2.41
CA ASN A 59 29.17 12.53 1.73
C ASN A 59 28.90 12.48 0.23
N SER A 60 27.64 12.70 -0.17
CA SER A 60 27.25 12.79 -1.58
C SER A 60 27.84 14.03 -2.27
N SER A 61 27.86 15.17 -1.57
CA SER A 61 28.39 16.44 -2.09
C SER A 61 29.89 16.41 -2.35
N ARG A 62 30.68 15.75 -1.49
CA ARG A 62 32.15 15.68 -1.64
C ARG A 62 32.61 14.96 -2.92
N ILE A 63 31.82 14.01 -3.42
CA ILE A 63 32.11 13.25 -4.65
C ILE A 63 31.94 14.14 -5.90
N TYR A 64 31.09 15.18 -5.82
CA TYR A 64 30.72 15.99 -6.98
C TYR A 64 31.81 16.96 -7.47
N LYS A 65 32.84 17.25 -6.66
CA LYS A 65 33.97 18.12 -7.08
C LYS A 65 34.77 17.55 -8.27
N SER A 66 34.51 16.31 -8.68
CA SER A 66 35.12 15.67 -9.85
C SER A 66 34.43 15.96 -11.19
N PHE A 67 33.25 16.59 -11.22
CA PHE A 67 32.43 16.77 -12.44
C PHE A 67 32.50 18.17 -13.06
N GLU A 68 33.52 18.97 -12.73
CA GLU A 68 33.65 20.36 -13.20
C GLU A 68 33.75 20.54 -14.72
N ASN A 69 33.97 19.48 -15.50
CA ASN A 69 34.22 19.58 -16.94
C ASN A 69 33.00 19.41 -17.85
N ASP A 70 31.80 19.13 -17.33
CA ASP A 70 30.61 18.96 -18.19
C ASP A 70 29.65 20.16 -18.09
N LEU A 71 29.90 21.16 -18.94
CA LEU A 71 29.13 22.42 -19.01
C LEU A 71 27.63 22.18 -19.25
N GLN A 72 27.20 21.09 -19.90
CA GLN A 72 25.77 20.83 -20.11
C GLN A 72 25.01 20.32 -18.87
N SER A 73 25.70 20.09 -17.75
CA SER A 73 25.16 19.39 -16.57
C SER A 73 24.23 20.21 -15.66
N ILE A 74 23.93 21.48 -15.95
CA ILE A 74 23.10 22.33 -15.06
C ILE A 74 21.75 22.75 -15.67
N VAL A 75 21.52 22.48 -16.96
CA VAL A 75 20.23 22.73 -17.61
C VAL A 75 19.29 21.57 -17.25
N THR A 76 18.07 21.90 -16.82
CA THR A 76 17.03 20.89 -16.58
C THR A 76 16.55 20.30 -17.91
N THR A 77 16.54 18.97 -17.99
CA THR A 77 15.89 18.24 -19.10
C THR A 77 14.81 17.34 -18.54
N VAL A 78 13.77 17.06 -19.34
CA VAL A 78 12.69 16.16 -18.94
C VAL A 78 12.36 15.16 -20.04
N GLU A 79 12.14 13.92 -19.65
CA GLU A 79 11.66 12.83 -20.49
C GLU A 79 10.43 12.23 -19.81
N CYS A 80 9.30 12.16 -20.51
CA CYS A 80 8.06 11.63 -19.95
C CYS A 80 7.55 10.41 -20.72
N VAL A 81 7.11 9.40 -19.98
CA VAL A 81 6.65 8.11 -20.49
C VAL A 81 5.28 7.77 -19.91
N GLY A 82 4.43 7.15 -20.74
CA GLY A 82 3.09 6.72 -20.38
C GLY A 82 2.00 7.73 -20.77
N PRO A 83 0.72 7.33 -20.64
CA PRO A 83 -0.41 8.16 -21.03
C PRO A 83 -0.57 9.35 -20.07
N LEU A 84 -1.14 10.47 -20.52
CA LEU A 84 -1.26 11.72 -19.74
C LEU A 84 -1.86 11.51 -18.34
N TYR A 85 -2.91 10.70 -18.22
CA TYR A 85 -3.58 10.45 -16.93
C TYR A 85 -2.76 9.56 -15.97
N ASN A 86 -1.67 8.97 -16.44
CA ASN A 86 -0.80 8.12 -15.65
C ASN A 86 0.67 8.32 -16.08
N GLN A 87 1.06 9.57 -16.36
CA GLN A 87 2.37 9.90 -16.91
C GLN A 87 3.44 9.92 -15.80
N SER A 88 4.61 9.40 -16.12
CA SER A 88 5.82 9.51 -15.29
C SER A 88 6.88 10.29 -16.03
N CYS A 89 7.64 11.13 -15.34
CA CYS A 89 8.65 11.98 -15.94
C CYS A 89 9.97 11.84 -15.20
N LEU A 90 11.03 11.56 -15.95
CA LEU A 90 12.41 11.61 -15.52
C LEU A 90 12.94 13.01 -15.81
N TYR A 91 13.32 13.71 -14.75
CA TYR A 91 14.01 14.99 -14.82
C TYR A 91 15.49 14.76 -14.57
N LYS A 92 16.34 15.42 -15.37
CA LYS A 92 17.76 15.60 -15.04
C LYS A 92 17.99 17.03 -14.61
N ASN A 93 18.83 17.20 -13.59
CA ASN A 93 19.18 18.50 -13.04
C ASN A 93 17.95 19.29 -12.57
N LEU A 94 17.06 18.65 -11.82
CA LEU A 94 15.91 19.33 -11.20
C LEU A 94 16.32 19.86 -9.83
N TYR A 95 15.90 21.08 -9.51
CA TYR A 95 16.26 21.74 -8.28
C TYR A 95 15.10 21.70 -7.28
N TYR A 96 15.39 21.71 -5.98
CA TYR A 96 14.38 21.83 -4.93
C TYR A 96 14.80 22.88 -3.90
N THR A 97 13.88 23.79 -3.60
CA THR A 97 14.02 24.78 -2.52
C THR A 97 12.63 25.27 -2.13
N ASN A 98 12.47 25.78 -0.91
CA ASN A 98 11.23 26.43 -0.48
C ASN A 98 9.95 25.61 -0.79
N ARG A 99 9.99 24.29 -0.50
CA ARG A 99 8.87 23.36 -0.70
C ARG A 99 8.45 23.12 -2.15
N GLY A 100 9.29 23.50 -3.13
CA GLY A 100 8.97 23.36 -4.55
C GLY A 100 10.16 22.92 -5.39
N PHE A 101 9.85 22.19 -6.45
CA PHE A 101 10.81 21.90 -7.50
C PHE A 101 10.92 23.06 -8.50
N TRP A 102 12.11 23.26 -9.04
CA TRP A 102 12.45 24.28 -10.01
C TRP A 102 13.20 23.65 -11.18
N ALA A 103 12.72 23.90 -12.38
CA ALA A 103 13.41 23.64 -13.64
C ALA A 103 14.11 24.92 -14.09
N LEU A 104 15.41 24.81 -14.39
CA LEU A 104 16.22 25.90 -14.92
C LEU A 104 16.52 25.60 -16.38
N SER A 105 16.18 26.51 -17.30
CA SER A 105 16.42 26.29 -18.73
C SER A 105 17.01 27.52 -19.42
N LEU A 106 17.55 27.31 -20.61
CA LEU A 106 17.90 28.40 -21.52
C LEU A 106 16.67 28.78 -22.34
N LYS A 107 16.64 30.01 -22.84
CA LYS A 107 15.55 30.52 -23.69
C LYS A 107 15.38 29.72 -24.98
N GLU A 108 16.48 29.25 -25.55
CA GLU A 108 16.51 28.48 -26.79
C GLU A 108 16.05 27.02 -26.66
N THR A 109 16.01 26.43 -25.45
CA THR A 109 15.72 24.99 -25.30
C THR A 109 14.24 24.64 -25.34
N ASN A 110 13.33 25.64 -25.30
CA ASN A 110 11.87 25.47 -25.29
C ASN A 110 11.41 24.28 -24.41
N LEU A 111 11.82 24.27 -23.14
CA LEU A 111 11.57 23.18 -22.21
C LEU A 111 10.06 23.06 -21.89
N SER A 112 9.43 21.95 -22.30
CA SER A 112 8.05 21.63 -21.93
C SER A 112 7.99 20.91 -20.59
N LEU A 113 7.22 21.43 -19.64
CA LEU A 113 7.05 20.85 -18.29
C LEU A 113 5.62 20.30 -18.12
N PRO A 114 5.38 19.03 -18.48
CA PRO A 114 4.05 18.45 -18.35
C PRO A 114 3.66 18.28 -16.89
N GLY A 115 2.36 18.31 -16.63
CA GLY A 115 1.80 18.09 -15.31
C GLY A 115 1.85 16.62 -14.90
N VAL A 116 2.30 16.34 -13.68
CA VAL A 116 2.39 14.98 -13.13
C VAL A 116 1.73 14.88 -11.77
N ARG A 117 1.27 13.69 -11.38
CA ARG A 117 0.64 13.45 -10.07
C ARG A 117 1.66 12.96 -9.06
N LEU A 118 1.75 13.63 -7.90
CA LEU A 118 2.68 13.26 -6.82
C LEU A 118 2.03 12.45 -5.71
N GLU A 119 0.69 12.47 -5.59
CA GLU A 119 -0.04 11.86 -4.49
C GLU A 119 -1.27 11.11 -5.00
N ALA A 120 -1.57 9.98 -4.36
CA ALA A 120 -2.74 9.14 -4.61
C ALA A 120 -4.09 9.85 -4.46
N LEU A 121 -4.20 10.96 -3.74
CA LEU A 121 -5.47 11.68 -3.53
C LEU A 121 -5.45 13.10 -4.09
N ALA A 122 -4.36 13.51 -4.74
CA ALA A 122 -4.30 14.83 -5.35
C ALA A 122 -5.28 14.92 -6.53
N THR A 123 -5.98 16.05 -6.63
CA THR A 123 -6.90 16.40 -7.74
C THR A 123 -6.34 17.44 -8.70
N VAL A 124 -5.17 18.03 -8.37
CA VAL A 124 -4.39 18.91 -9.25
C VAL A 124 -3.09 18.23 -9.72
N ASP A 125 -2.68 18.49 -10.97
CA ASP A 125 -1.37 18.11 -11.51
C ASP A 125 -0.28 19.02 -10.93
N TYR A 126 0.86 18.44 -10.57
CA TYR A 126 2.04 19.17 -10.16
C TYR A 126 2.90 19.52 -11.38
N ARG A 127 3.35 20.77 -11.45
CA ARG A 127 4.36 21.24 -12.40
C ARG A 127 5.50 21.90 -11.62
N PRO A 128 6.77 21.56 -11.90
CA PRO A 128 7.88 22.32 -11.36
C PRO A 128 7.77 23.80 -11.74
N ASN A 129 8.21 24.68 -10.86
CA ASN A 129 8.42 26.09 -11.21
C ASN A 129 9.46 26.16 -12.34
N HIS A 130 9.41 27.21 -13.17
CA HIS A 130 10.31 27.33 -14.32
C HIS A 130 11.01 28.68 -14.28
N ARG A 131 12.34 28.67 -14.40
CA ARG A 131 13.15 29.86 -14.58
C ARG A 131 13.96 29.73 -15.86
N VAL A 132 13.84 30.74 -16.71
CA VAL A 132 14.52 30.83 -18.01
C VAL A 132 15.67 31.83 -17.89
N PHE A 133 16.82 31.47 -18.45
CA PHE A 133 18.00 32.32 -18.57
C PHE A 133 18.26 32.66 -20.04
N ASP A 134 18.72 33.87 -20.33
CA ASP A 134 18.98 34.30 -21.70
C ASP A 134 20.26 33.66 -22.25
N THR A 135 21.27 33.44 -21.39
CA THR A 135 22.54 32.81 -21.78
C THR A 135 22.97 31.71 -20.80
N TYR A 136 23.84 30.83 -21.27
CA TYR A 136 24.47 29.81 -20.42
C TYR A 136 25.29 30.43 -19.29
N GLU A 137 26.01 31.52 -19.56
CA GLU A 137 26.86 32.19 -18.55
C GLU A 137 26.03 32.71 -17.37
N GLU A 138 24.86 33.31 -17.63
CA GLU A 138 23.94 33.74 -16.57
C GLU A 138 23.42 32.57 -15.73
N LEU A 139 23.03 31.47 -16.38
CA LEU A 139 22.60 30.25 -15.68
C LEU A 139 23.74 29.70 -14.82
N HIS A 140 24.94 29.60 -15.38
CA HIS A 140 26.13 29.12 -14.69
C HIS A 140 26.46 29.99 -13.48
N GLN A 141 26.46 31.32 -13.63
CA GLN A 141 26.69 32.25 -12.54
C GLN A 141 25.62 32.13 -11.45
N PHE A 142 24.35 31.99 -11.84
CA PHE A 142 23.28 31.76 -10.88
C PHE A 142 23.49 30.47 -10.09
N VAL A 143 23.72 29.35 -10.78
CA VAL A 143 23.90 28.04 -10.15
C VAL A 143 25.13 28.02 -9.25
N ARG A 144 26.27 28.52 -9.71
CA ARG A 144 27.54 28.46 -8.98
C ARG A 144 27.64 29.47 -7.85
N PHE A 145 27.23 30.72 -8.09
CA PHE A 145 27.52 31.82 -7.17
C PHE A 145 26.30 32.34 -6.42
N SER A 146 25.08 32.12 -6.94
CA SER A 146 23.86 32.59 -6.24
C SER A 146 23.24 31.51 -5.36
N ILE A 147 23.13 30.28 -5.86
CA ILE A 147 22.41 29.21 -5.12
C ILE A 147 23.32 28.13 -4.54
N ASP A 148 24.46 27.84 -5.17
CA ASP A 148 25.44 26.82 -4.74
C ASP A 148 24.73 25.54 -4.24
N PRO A 149 24.05 24.79 -5.12
CA PRO A 149 23.13 23.77 -4.69
C PRO A 149 23.88 22.57 -4.13
N ILE A 150 23.27 21.87 -3.18
CA ILE A 150 23.78 20.57 -2.74
C ILE A 150 23.35 19.52 -3.74
N VAL A 151 24.34 18.88 -4.37
CA VAL A 151 24.07 17.88 -5.39
C VAL A 151 23.77 16.52 -4.76
N LEU A 152 22.70 15.94 -5.27
CA LEU A 152 22.15 14.66 -4.90
C LEU A 152 22.33 13.72 -6.09
N PRO A 153 23.43 12.94 -6.14
CA PRO A 153 23.82 12.13 -7.28
C PRO A 153 22.97 10.87 -7.42
N GLY A 154 22.92 10.33 -8.63
CA GLY A 154 22.17 9.13 -9.01
C GLY A 154 20.66 9.32 -9.00
N VAL A 155 19.95 8.20 -9.07
CA VAL A 155 18.50 8.16 -9.22
C VAL A 155 17.79 8.45 -7.90
N THR A 156 16.85 9.39 -7.95
CA THR A 156 15.89 9.65 -6.88
C THR A 156 14.46 9.45 -7.40
N ILE A 157 13.58 8.88 -6.57
CA ILE A 157 12.13 8.89 -6.82
C ILE A 157 11.44 9.79 -5.82
N HIS A 158 10.41 10.53 -6.24
CA HIS A 158 9.61 11.36 -5.35
C HIS A 158 8.12 11.08 -5.43
N PHE A 159 7.48 11.09 -4.27
CA PHE A 159 6.04 10.98 -4.08
C PHE A 159 5.65 11.63 -2.74
N ASN A 160 4.36 11.95 -2.60
CA ASN A 160 3.76 12.35 -1.34
C ASN A 160 2.89 11.21 -0.83
N GLN A 161 2.99 10.91 0.46
CA GLN A 161 2.25 9.84 1.10
C GLN A 161 1.45 10.34 2.29
N ARG A 162 0.16 10.02 2.28
CA ARG A 162 -0.71 10.15 3.45
C ARG A 162 -0.83 8.85 4.23
N TRP A 163 -1.05 8.93 5.53
CA TRP A 163 -1.32 7.76 6.37
C TRP A 163 -0.24 6.66 6.29
N HIS A 164 1.04 7.02 6.15
CA HIS A 164 2.12 6.03 6.03
C HIS A 164 2.27 5.14 7.28
N LYS A 165 1.61 5.48 8.40
CA LYS A 165 1.44 4.62 9.58
C LYS A 165 0.65 3.33 9.32
N ASN A 166 -0.16 3.30 8.26
CA ASN A 166 -0.75 2.07 7.75
C ASN A 166 0.13 1.58 6.61
N ILE A 167 0.79 0.43 6.81
CA ILE A 167 1.70 -0.13 5.81
C ILE A 167 1.04 -0.42 4.46
N GLY A 168 -0.25 -0.76 4.42
CA GLY A 168 -0.98 -0.94 3.17
C GLY A 168 -1.00 0.35 2.34
N HIS A 169 -1.32 1.47 2.97
CA HIS A 169 -1.28 2.79 2.33
C HIS A 169 0.15 3.18 1.97
N ALA A 170 1.11 3.03 2.90
CA ALA A 170 2.52 3.35 2.65
C ALA A 170 3.07 2.64 1.40
N LEU A 171 2.79 1.35 1.28
CA LEU A 171 3.24 0.55 0.15
C LEU A 171 2.48 0.89 -1.12
N PHE A 172 1.15 0.94 -1.12
CA PHE A 172 0.38 0.92 -2.36
C PHE A 172 -0.22 2.25 -2.80
N ASP A 173 -0.19 3.28 -1.96
CA ASP A 173 -0.51 4.66 -2.38
C ASP A 173 0.73 5.49 -2.68
N GLY A 174 1.92 5.03 -2.27
CA GLY A 174 3.17 5.77 -2.40
C GLY A 174 4.29 4.98 -3.03
N LEU A 175 4.85 4.00 -2.31
CA LEU A 175 6.09 3.34 -2.72
C LEU A 175 5.95 2.52 -4.01
N TYR A 176 4.96 1.64 -4.10
CA TYR A 176 4.68 0.82 -5.29
C TYR A 176 4.43 1.72 -6.52
N PRO A 177 3.53 2.72 -6.47
CA PRO A 177 3.35 3.67 -7.56
C PRO A 177 4.66 4.33 -8.03
N ALA A 178 5.48 4.81 -7.09
CA ALA A 178 6.74 5.48 -7.39
C ALA A 178 7.77 4.51 -7.99
N TYR A 179 7.76 3.24 -7.55
CA TYR A 179 8.61 2.22 -8.12
C TYR A 179 8.17 1.82 -9.54
N VAL A 180 6.87 1.73 -9.80
CA VAL A 180 6.35 1.50 -11.17
C VAL A 180 6.71 2.65 -12.11
N ALA A 181 6.66 3.89 -11.63
CA ALA A 181 7.16 5.04 -12.38
C ALA A 181 8.66 4.89 -12.74
N LEU A 182 9.47 4.38 -11.81
CA LEU A 182 10.89 4.10 -12.04
C LEU A 182 11.14 2.94 -13.02
N ILE A 183 10.28 1.91 -13.04
CA ILE A 183 10.40 0.77 -13.97
C ILE A 183 10.33 1.24 -15.43
N ARG A 184 9.51 2.25 -15.74
CA ARG A 184 9.38 2.81 -17.09
C ARG A 184 10.66 3.39 -17.67
N PHE A 185 11.62 3.73 -16.83
CA PHE A 185 12.95 4.22 -17.22
C PHE A 185 14.00 3.13 -17.02
N ALA A 186 13.74 1.93 -17.53
CA ALA A 186 14.65 0.79 -17.43
C ALA A 186 16.04 1.12 -18.02
N PRO A 187 17.14 0.57 -17.47
CA PRO A 187 17.23 -0.40 -16.37
C PRO A 187 17.34 0.26 -14.97
N LYS A 188 16.94 1.52 -14.78
CA LYS A 188 17.20 2.27 -13.54
C LYS A 188 16.64 1.60 -12.27
N HIS A 189 15.50 0.93 -12.37
CA HIS A 189 14.87 0.19 -11.25
C HIS A 189 15.71 -0.97 -10.69
N LEU A 190 16.71 -1.45 -11.43
CA LEU A 190 17.65 -2.49 -11.00
C LEU A 190 18.79 -1.95 -10.12
N ARG A 191 19.01 -0.62 -10.12
CA ARG A 191 20.07 0.03 -9.37
C ARG A 191 19.61 0.42 -7.96
N ILE A 192 20.57 0.84 -7.14
CA ILE A 192 20.29 1.56 -5.89
C ILE A 192 19.70 2.93 -6.27
N PHE A 193 18.69 3.38 -5.53
CA PHE A 193 18.12 4.71 -5.69
C PHE A 193 17.81 5.32 -4.32
N ARG A 194 17.50 6.60 -4.31
CA ARG A 194 17.06 7.33 -3.11
C ARG A 194 15.57 7.63 -3.20
N ILE A 195 14.90 7.67 -2.06
CA ILE A 195 13.53 8.17 -1.96
C ILE A 195 13.57 9.58 -1.40
N PHE A 196 12.93 10.54 -2.08
CA PHE A 196 12.65 11.85 -1.54
C PHE A 196 11.14 11.96 -1.35
N VAL A 197 10.64 11.99 -0.12
CA VAL A 197 9.20 11.78 0.16
C VAL A 197 8.60 12.89 1.02
N GLY A 198 7.41 13.35 0.66
CA GLY A 198 6.57 14.18 1.52
C GLY A 198 5.63 13.33 2.36
N LEU A 199 5.74 13.42 3.69
CA LEU A 199 4.90 12.69 4.64
C LEU A 199 3.96 13.66 5.38
N ASP A 200 2.69 13.29 5.51
CA ASP A 200 1.67 14.07 6.22
C ASP A 200 1.86 14.08 7.75
N ASP A 201 2.49 13.02 8.29
CA ASP A 201 2.79 12.87 9.70
C ASP A 201 4.31 12.83 9.94
N ALA A 202 4.91 14.00 10.11
CA ALA A 202 6.34 14.13 10.40
C ALA A 202 6.78 13.35 11.66
N ASN A 203 5.83 13.05 12.57
CA ASN A 203 6.08 12.66 13.95
C ASN A 203 5.76 11.19 14.24
N CYS A 204 5.70 10.35 13.22
CA CYS A 204 5.43 8.93 13.45
C CYS A 204 6.66 8.20 14.04
N ASN A 205 6.75 8.19 15.38
CA ASN A 205 7.86 7.59 16.12
C ASN A 205 8.03 6.07 15.91
N ASN A 206 6.97 5.36 15.51
CA ASN A 206 6.96 3.89 15.36
C ASN A 206 6.51 3.44 13.95
N CYS A 207 6.72 4.26 12.93
CA CYS A 207 6.37 3.90 11.57
C CYS A 207 7.44 3.00 10.94
N PHE A 208 7.22 1.69 10.98
CA PHE A 208 8.08 0.72 10.29
C PHE A 208 8.11 0.93 8.76
N SER A 209 7.15 1.66 8.17
CA SER A 209 7.17 2.04 6.76
C SER A 209 8.42 2.83 6.36
N GLU A 210 8.99 3.62 7.27
CA GLU A 210 10.23 4.37 7.00
C GLU A 210 11.45 3.46 6.85
N ASP A 211 11.57 2.44 7.69
CA ASP A 211 12.62 1.42 7.55
C ASP A 211 12.42 0.61 6.25
N VAL A 212 11.17 0.27 5.92
CA VAL A 212 10.84 -0.39 4.65
C VAL A 212 11.23 0.46 3.45
N TYR A 213 10.95 1.76 3.45
CA TYR A 213 11.36 2.68 2.39
C TYR A 213 12.87 2.74 2.25
N SER A 214 13.57 2.94 3.37
CA SER A 214 15.02 3.05 3.42
C SER A 214 15.70 1.82 2.83
N ARG A 215 15.31 0.62 3.29
CA ARG A 215 15.84 -0.66 2.81
C ARG A 215 15.48 -0.90 1.36
N PHE A 216 14.21 -0.74 0.98
CA PHE A 216 13.77 -0.96 -0.39
C PHE A 216 14.51 -0.10 -1.41
N ALA A 217 14.80 1.16 -1.08
CA ALA A 217 15.57 2.04 -1.96
C ALA A 217 17.05 1.63 -2.05
N GLY A 218 17.63 1.16 -0.94
CA GLY A 218 19.05 0.84 -0.79
C GLY A 218 19.95 2.08 -0.66
N GLY A 219 19.50 3.25 -1.15
CA GLY A 219 20.17 4.53 -0.99
C GLY A 219 19.63 5.37 0.18
N GLY A 220 18.72 4.80 0.96
CA GLY A 220 18.01 5.49 2.04
C GLY A 220 16.85 6.37 1.52
N PHE A 221 16.29 7.16 2.44
CA PHE A 221 15.23 8.10 2.13
C PHE A 221 15.40 9.43 2.86
N ILE A 222 14.94 10.49 2.21
CA ILE A 222 14.99 11.88 2.67
C ILE A 222 13.56 12.37 2.78
N LYS A 223 13.18 12.92 3.93
CA LYS A 223 11.86 13.51 4.14
C LYS A 223 11.89 14.98 3.72
N SER A 224 11.02 15.38 2.79
CA SER A 224 11.03 16.75 2.26
C SER A 224 10.73 17.79 3.34
N ASN A 225 9.77 17.50 4.22
CA ASN A 225 9.42 18.37 5.36
C ASN A 225 10.57 18.58 6.35
N ILE A 226 11.45 17.58 6.52
CA ILE A 226 12.66 17.73 7.33
C ILE A 226 13.62 18.69 6.64
N ILE A 227 13.90 18.48 5.36
CA ILE A 227 14.76 19.38 4.57
C ILE A 227 14.26 20.83 4.65
N ASP A 228 12.95 21.03 4.48
CA ASP A 228 12.34 22.36 4.55
C ASP A 228 12.51 23.02 5.94
N MET A 229 12.62 22.22 7.01
CA MET A 229 12.81 22.71 8.38
C MET A 229 14.28 23.01 8.68
N ILE A 230 15.20 22.12 8.31
CA ILE A 230 16.62 22.23 8.70
C ILE A 230 17.45 23.06 7.74
N MET A 231 17.02 23.19 6.49
CA MET A 231 17.79 23.87 5.44
C MET A 231 16.91 24.86 4.69
N PRO A 232 16.26 25.81 5.40
CA PRO A 232 15.43 26.81 4.75
C PRO A 232 16.28 27.59 3.74
N ASN A 233 15.74 27.81 2.54
CA ASN A 233 16.40 28.48 1.42
C ASN A 233 17.61 27.76 0.79
N ARG A 234 18.06 26.59 1.28
CA ARG A 234 19.13 25.85 0.60
C ARG A 234 18.56 25.12 -0.62
N TRP A 235 19.30 25.18 -1.71
CA TRP A 235 18.95 24.49 -2.94
C TRP A 235 19.52 23.08 -2.94
N LEU A 236 18.69 22.11 -3.31
CA LEU A 236 19.12 20.77 -3.66
C LEU A 236 19.08 20.62 -5.18
N LEU A 237 20.07 19.95 -5.76
CA LEU A 237 20.11 19.59 -7.18
C LEU A 237 20.05 18.07 -7.30
N PHE A 238 19.00 17.54 -7.91
CA PHE A 238 18.88 16.12 -8.21
C PHE A 238 19.47 15.83 -9.60
N GLU A 239 20.47 14.96 -9.66
CA GLU A 239 21.05 14.52 -10.93
C GLU A 239 20.00 13.83 -11.79
N GLU A 240 19.26 12.88 -11.21
CA GLU A 240 18.11 12.23 -11.82
C GLU A 240 16.96 12.15 -10.80
N LEU A 241 15.78 12.67 -11.16
CA LEU A 241 14.57 12.61 -10.33
C LEU A 241 13.37 12.12 -11.13
N ILE A 242 12.65 11.13 -10.61
CA ILE A 242 11.43 10.62 -11.21
C ILE A 242 10.21 11.11 -10.44
N LEU A 243 9.29 11.74 -11.17
CA LEU A 243 7.98 12.21 -10.71
C LEU A 243 6.86 11.52 -11.49
N GLY A 244 5.63 11.55 -10.96
CA GLY A 244 4.44 11.09 -11.71
C GLY A 244 4.02 9.66 -11.42
N SER A 245 3.61 9.42 -10.18
CA SER A 245 3.15 8.11 -9.67
C SER A 245 1.74 8.16 -9.07
N GLY A 246 1.19 9.34 -8.79
CA GLY A 246 -0.03 9.50 -7.99
C GLY A 246 -1.31 8.87 -8.58
N MET A 247 -1.28 8.38 -9.81
CA MET A 247 -2.40 7.70 -10.48
C MET A 247 -2.24 6.18 -10.55
N MET A 248 -1.20 5.62 -9.91
CA MET A 248 -0.95 4.17 -9.85
C MET A 248 -1.27 3.56 -8.47
N CYS A 249 -2.05 4.29 -7.66
CA CYS A 249 -2.33 4.00 -6.25
C CYS A 249 -3.34 2.88 -5.99
N GLN A 250 -3.50 2.48 -4.72
CA GLN A 250 -4.48 1.48 -4.25
C GLN A 250 -5.93 1.86 -4.65
N ARG A 251 -6.24 3.16 -4.73
CA ARG A 251 -7.59 3.63 -5.11
C ARG A 251 -7.67 4.21 -6.52
N CYS A 252 -6.65 3.96 -7.34
CA CYS A 252 -6.57 4.50 -8.68
C CYS A 252 -7.09 3.47 -9.67
N ILE A 253 -8.42 3.39 -9.78
CA ILE A 253 -9.11 2.44 -10.65
C ILE A 253 -8.69 2.66 -12.11
N GLN A 254 -8.29 1.56 -12.75
CA GLN A 254 -8.02 1.49 -14.18
C GLN A 254 -9.21 0.83 -14.90
N SER A 255 -9.36 1.08 -16.20
CA SER A 255 -10.47 0.53 -17.01
C SER A 255 -10.50 -1.00 -17.04
N ASN A 256 -9.32 -1.63 -16.95
CA ASN A 256 -9.15 -3.08 -16.88
C ASN A 256 -9.20 -3.63 -15.44
N TYR A 257 -9.46 -2.76 -14.45
CA TYR A 257 -9.53 -3.05 -13.02
C TYR A 257 -8.33 -3.85 -12.48
N GLN A 258 -7.13 -3.46 -12.89
CA GLN A 258 -5.86 -4.03 -12.42
C GLN A 258 -5.09 -3.01 -11.57
N LEU A 259 -4.20 -3.52 -10.72
CA LEU A 259 -3.13 -2.71 -10.13
C LEU A 259 -2.27 -2.13 -11.25
N ALA A 260 -2.19 -0.80 -11.32
CA ALA A 260 -1.51 -0.10 -12.41
C ALA A 260 -0.05 -0.56 -12.56
N GLY A 261 0.35 -0.85 -13.80
CA GLY A 261 1.68 -1.39 -14.14
C GLY A 261 1.96 -2.81 -13.63
N GLY A 262 1.04 -3.44 -12.89
CA GLY A 262 1.27 -4.73 -12.26
C GLY A 262 1.49 -5.85 -13.27
N VAL A 263 0.69 -5.88 -14.34
CA VAL A 263 0.83 -6.83 -15.45
C VAL A 263 1.69 -6.26 -16.59
N GLU A 264 1.33 -5.07 -17.09
CA GLU A 264 1.96 -4.43 -18.27
C GLU A 264 3.48 -4.26 -18.12
N LEU A 265 3.94 -3.92 -16.92
CA LEU A 265 5.36 -3.65 -16.63
C LEU A 265 5.98 -4.72 -15.72
N ASP A 266 5.28 -5.84 -15.50
CA ASP A 266 5.62 -6.86 -14.47
C ASP A 266 5.88 -6.22 -13.09
N GLY A 267 5.22 -5.08 -12.82
CA GLY A 267 5.55 -4.20 -11.70
C GLY A 267 5.30 -4.84 -10.35
N SER A 268 4.26 -5.69 -10.23
CA SER A 268 3.96 -6.41 -8.99
C SER A 268 5.07 -7.42 -8.65
N ARG A 269 5.57 -8.15 -9.65
CA ARG A 269 6.67 -9.13 -9.49
C ARG A 269 7.98 -8.43 -9.16
N LEU A 270 8.35 -7.41 -9.93
CA LEU A 270 9.58 -6.64 -9.69
C LEU A 270 9.57 -5.97 -8.31
N PHE A 271 8.42 -5.45 -7.89
CA PHE A 271 8.25 -4.87 -6.55
C PHE A 271 8.45 -5.91 -5.44
N ARG A 272 7.81 -7.07 -5.56
CA ARG A 272 7.98 -8.20 -4.63
C ARG A 272 9.44 -8.65 -4.56
N ASP A 273 10.05 -8.92 -5.71
CA ASP A 273 11.40 -9.48 -5.78
C ASP A 273 12.42 -8.52 -5.19
N ARG A 274 12.24 -7.20 -5.44
CA ARG A 274 13.04 -6.17 -4.81
C ARG A 274 12.79 -6.08 -3.31
N MET A 275 11.55 -6.20 -2.84
CA MET A 275 11.25 -6.23 -1.41
C MET A 275 12.00 -7.36 -0.71
N TYR A 276 11.93 -8.58 -1.23
CA TYR A 276 12.68 -9.71 -0.66
C TYR A 276 14.19 -9.49 -0.69
N LYS A 277 14.74 -9.10 -1.84
CA LYS A 277 16.18 -8.88 -2.01
C LYS A 277 16.72 -7.82 -1.05
N GLN A 278 16.07 -6.66 -0.98
CA GLN A 278 16.54 -5.53 -0.17
C GLN A 278 16.35 -5.75 1.34
N HIS A 279 15.52 -6.72 1.73
CA HIS A 279 15.33 -7.12 3.13
C HIS A 279 16.11 -8.39 3.49
N GLY A 280 17.05 -8.84 2.65
CA GLY A 280 17.92 -9.98 2.94
C GLY A 280 17.19 -11.32 2.98
N ILE A 281 16.04 -11.44 2.33
CA ILE A 281 15.27 -12.68 2.27
C ILE A 281 15.61 -13.38 0.96
N ILE A 282 15.96 -14.66 1.05
CA ILE A 282 16.30 -15.50 -0.11
C ILE A 282 15.18 -15.44 -1.15
N PRO A 283 15.51 -15.24 -2.45
CA PRO A 283 14.52 -15.15 -3.51
C PRO A 283 13.59 -16.37 -3.55
N ILE A 284 12.35 -16.09 -3.93
CA ILE A 284 11.33 -17.11 -4.15
C ILE A 284 11.71 -17.99 -5.36
N ASP A 285 11.37 -19.28 -5.29
CA ASP A 285 11.39 -20.16 -6.46
C ASP A 285 10.54 -19.57 -7.60
N ILE A 286 11.22 -19.15 -8.67
CA ILE A 286 10.54 -18.64 -9.87
C ILE A 286 9.82 -19.80 -10.56
N ARG A 287 8.53 -19.63 -10.80
CA ARG A 287 7.72 -20.51 -11.65
C ARG A 287 7.25 -19.73 -12.86
N LYS A 288 7.57 -20.22 -14.05
CA LYS A 288 7.39 -19.44 -15.27
C LYS A 288 6.08 -19.76 -15.98
N ASN A 289 5.74 -21.04 -16.09
CA ASN A 289 4.63 -21.49 -16.92
C ASN A 289 3.47 -22.02 -16.08
N HIS A 290 3.75 -22.78 -15.01
CA HIS A 290 2.70 -23.43 -14.22
C HIS A 290 2.92 -23.38 -12.70
N SER A 291 1.82 -23.28 -11.94
CA SER A 291 1.85 -23.22 -10.47
C SER A 291 2.44 -24.46 -9.80
N ALA A 292 2.34 -25.62 -10.45
CA ALA A 292 2.82 -26.91 -9.94
C ALA A 292 4.32 -27.15 -10.19
N GLU A 293 5.03 -26.24 -10.88
CA GLU A 293 6.47 -26.40 -11.14
C GLU A 293 7.27 -26.63 -9.85
N LYS A 294 8.07 -27.70 -9.83
CA LYS A 294 8.94 -28.10 -8.72
C LYS A 294 8.19 -28.45 -7.41
N ARG A 295 6.89 -28.77 -7.47
CA ARG A 295 6.12 -29.22 -6.30
C ARG A 295 6.31 -30.71 -6.03
N ASP A 296 6.59 -31.04 -4.77
CA ASP A 296 6.48 -32.41 -4.27
C ASP A 296 5.08 -32.62 -3.66
N PRO A 297 4.26 -33.55 -4.18
CA PRO A 297 2.94 -33.85 -3.64
C PRO A 297 2.95 -34.39 -2.20
N LYS A 298 4.10 -34.83 -1.66
CA LYS A 298 4.22 -35.25 -0.25
C LYS A 298 4.27 -34.09 0.73
N ILE A 299 4.66 -32.91 0.27
CA ILE A 299 4.81 -31.74 1.14
C ILE A 299 3.43 -31.07 1.23
N PRO A 300 2.82 -30.97 2.43
CA PRO A 300 1.55 -30.28 2.59
C PRO A 300 1.65 -28.82 2.15
N LEU A 301 0.57 -28.31 1.56
CA LEU A 301 0.47 -26.90 1.21
C LEU A 301 0.26 -26.06 2.47
N ASN A 302 1.01 -24.98 2.60
CA ASN A 302 0.88 -24.04 3.71
C ASN A 302 -0.22 -23.01 3.45
N THR A 303 -1.31 -23.09 4.20
CA THR A 303 -2.47 -22.21 4.09
C THR A 303 -2.55 -21.31 5.31
N TYR A 304 -2.68 -20.00 5.10
CA TYR A 304 -2.81 -19.03 6.18
C TYR A 304 -4.10 -18.24 6.04
N ILE A 305 -4.94 -18.29 7.08
CA ILE A 305 -6.10 -17.43 7.25
C ILE A 305 -5.69 -16.22 8.08
N ILE A 306 -5.67 -15.07 7.44
CA ILE A 306 -5.26 -13.80 8.05
C ILE A 306 -6.43 -13.24 8.85
N HIS A 307 -6.16 -12.97 10.13
CA HIS A 307 -7.08 -12.28 11.00
C HIS A 307 -7.53 -10.94 10.40
N ASN A 308 -8.84 -10.72 10.39
CA ASN A 308 -9.44 -9.48 9.92
C ASN A 308 -10.45 -8.97 10.95
N LYS A 309 -10.36 -7.69 11.31
CA LYS A 309 -11.29 -7.01 12.23
C LYS A 309 -12.74 -6.95 11.74
N ARG A 310 -13.00 -7.34 10.48
CA ARG A 310 -14.33 -7.40 9.88
C ARG A 310 -14.99 -8.77 10.02
N PHE A 311 -14.28 -9.77 10.51
CA PHE A 311 -14.88 -11.07 10.78
C PHE A 311 -15.64 -11.02 12.10
N THR A 312 -16.92 -11.39 12.08
CA THR A 312 -17.72 -11.49 13.31
C THR A 312 -17.24 -12.66 14.18
N THR A 313 -17.68 -12.72 15.44
CA THR A 313 -17.34 -13.84 16.32
C THR A 313 -17.84 -15.16 15.75
N GLU A 314 -19.06 -15.19 15.21
CA GLU A 314 -19.67 -16.37 14.60
C GLU A 314 -18.87 -16.82 13.36
N GLU A 315 -18.43 -15.88 12.51
CA GLU A 315 -17.56 -16.19 11.38
C GLU A 315 -16.19 -16.74 11.82
N GLN A 316 -15.64 -16.24 12.92
CA GLN A 316 -14.38 -16.75 13.47
C GLN A 316 -14.52 -18.20 13.97
N GLU A 317 -15.65 -18.56 14.58
CA GLU A 317 -15.94 -19.93 14.99
C GLU A 317 -16.03 -20.87 13.78
N GLU A 318 -16.76 -20.47 12.73
CA GLU A 318 -16.84 -21.19 11.45
C GLU A 318 -15.47 -21.38 10.79
N ILE A 319 -14.62 -20.35 10.86
CA ILE A 319 -13.22 -20.43 10.41
C ILE A 319 -12.41 -21.45 11.21
N GLN A 320 -12.51 -21.45 12.54
CA GLN A 320 -11.78 -22.41 13.39
C GLN A 320 -12.24 -23.85 13.14
N MET A 321 -13.53 -24.06 12.91
CA MET A 321 -14.04 -25.38 12.53
C MET A 321 -13.50 -25.82 11.17
N ALA A 322 -13.40 -24.92 10.19
CA ALA A 322 -12.81 -25.23 8.88
C ALA A 322 -11.32 -25.59 8.97
N ILE A 323 -10.55 -24.86 9.79
CA ILE A 323 -9.14 -25.16 10.09
C ILE A 323 -9.01 -26.57 10.66
N SER A 324 -9.81 -26.88 11.68
CA SER A 324 -9.79 -28.17 12.37
C SER A 324 -10.13 -29.33 11.43
N GLU A 325 -11.14 -29.16 10.56
CA GLU A 325 -11.54 -30.18 9.57
C GLU A 325 -10.39 -30.50 8.59
N ILE A 326 -9.76 -29.47 8.02
CA ILE A 326 -8.68 -29.66 7.04
C ILE A 326 -7.44 -30.26 7.69
N ASN A 327 -7.03 -29.76 8.87
CA ASN A 327 -5.84 -30.28 9.56
C ASN A 327 -6.03 -31.73 10.02
N ASN A 328 -7.19 -32.10 10.57
CA ASN A 328 -7.50 -33.49 10.93
C ASN A 328 -7.42 -34.44 9.72
N TYR A 329 -7.85 -33.98 8.54
CA TYR A 329 -7.68 -34.74 7.31
C TYR A 329 -6.21 -34.94 6.96
N THR A 330 -5.40 -33.87 7.02
CA THR A 330 -3.97 -33.93 6.72
C THR A 330 -3.22 -34.86 7.68
N ASP A 331 -3.47 -34.74 8.98
CA ASP A 331 -2.83 -35.57 10.02
C ASP A 331 -3.11 -37.06 9.82
N LYS A 332 -4.34 -37.41 9.41
CA LYS A 332 -4.72 -38.79 9.08
C LYS A 332 -3.98 -39.37 7.87
N HIS A 333 -3.48 -38.52 6.97
CA HIS A 333 -2.96 -38.93 5.67
C HIS A 333 -1.46 -38.65 5.46
N ILE A 334 -0.82 -37.86 6.33
CA ILE A 334 0.58 -37.41 6.15
C ILE A 334 1.60 -38.56 6.09
N ASN A 335 1.33 -39.67 6.78
CA ASN A 335 2.22 -40.83 6.83
C ASN A 335 1.92 -41.88 5.75
N LYS A 336 1.03 -41.60 4.79
CA LYS A 336 0.72 -42.54 3.71
C LYS A 336 1.81 -42.58 2.64
N SER A 337 1.83 -43.67 1.87
CA SER A 337 2.74 -43.79 0.72
C SER A 337 2.46 -42.74 -0.35
N LEU A 338 3.42 -42.45 -1.22
CA LEU A 338 3.23 -41.51 -2.32
C LEU A 338 2.06 -41.90 -3.23
N ASP A 339 1.93 -43.19 -3.53
CA ASP A 339 0.89 -43.69 -4.42
C ASP A 339 -0.50 -43.59 -3.78
N ASP A 340 -0.57 -43.70 -2.45
CA ASP A 340 -1.81 -43.45 -1.72
C ASP A 340 -2.14 -41.95 -1.63
N ILE A 341 -1.13 -41.09 -1.46
CA ILE A 341 -1.30 -39.63 -1.47
C ILE A 341 -1.85 -39.15 -2.82
N LYS A 342 -1.36 -39.70 -3.93
CA LYS A 342 -1.86 -39.39 -5.28
C LYS A 342 -3.31 -39.79 -5.52
N LYS A 343 -3.84 -40.74 -4.76
CA LYS A 343 -5.24 -41.21 -4.85
C LYS A 343 -6.19 -40.41 -3.97
N LEU A 344 -5.69 -39.48 -3.17
CA LEU A 344 -6.51 -38.66 -2.29
C LEU A 344 -7.42 -37.73 -3.09
N PRO A 345 -8.65 -37.45 -2.60
CA PRO A 345 -9.59 -36.54 -3.28
C PRO A 345 -9.06 -35.11 -3.36
N TYR A 346 -8.18 -34.71 -2.44
CA TYR A 346 -7.49 -33.43 -2.47
C TYR A 346 -6.12 -33.53 -1.77
N PRO A 347 -5.19 -32.60 -2.10
CA PRO A 347 -3.83 -32.58 -1.54
C PRO A 347 -3.80 -32.45 -0.02
N LEU A 348 -2.64 -32.71 0.58
CA LEU A 348 -2.38 -32.44 2.00
C LEU A 348 -2.23 -30.93 2.22
N ILE A 349 -2.84 -30.41 3.30
CA ILE A 349 -2.92 -28.96 3.56
C ILE A 349 -2.75 -28.71 5.07
N ASN A 350 -1.81 -27.84 5.42
CA ASN A 350 -1.69 -27.31 6.78
C ASN A 350 -2.33 -25.92 6.82
N VAL A 351 -3.35 -25.73 7.66
CA VAL A 351 -4.06 -24.46 7.80
C VAL A 351 -3.72 -23.81 9.13
N PHE A 352 -3.29 -22.56 9.07
CA PHE A 352 -2.93 -21.72 10.21
C PHE A 352 -3.81 -20.48 10.28
N TYR A 353 -4.14 -20.04 11.50
CA TYR A 353 -4.76 -18.74 11.73
C TYR A 353 -3.69 -17.73 12.17
N LEU A 354 -3.55 -16.62 11.44
CA LEU A 354 -2.44 -15.69 11.61
C LEU A 354 -2.93 -14.26 11.84
N ASN A 355 -2.49 -13.63 12.93
CA ASN A 355 -2.63 -12.20 13.11
C ASN A 355 -1.30 -11.51 12.86
N TYR A 356 -1.20 -10.68 11.81
CA TYR A 356 0.04 -9.98 11.47
C TYR A 356 0.59 -9.12 12.61
N ARG A 357 -0.27 -8.63 13.52
CA ARG A 357 0.15 -7.86 14.70
C ARG A 357 0.89 -8.70 15.73
N ASN A 358 0.71 -10.02 15.70
CA ASN A 358 1.34 -10.96 16.61
C ASN A 358 2.66 -11.51 16.05
N ILE A 359 3.01 -11.17 14.80
CA ILE A 359 4.30 -11.53 14.22
C ILE A 359 5.31 -10.50 14.68
N THR A 360 6.06 -10.85 15.71
CA THR A 360 7.19 -10.06 16.18
C THR A 360 8.49 -10.64 15.65
N ALA A 361 9.44 -9.76 15.31
CA ALA A 361 10.80 -10.22 15.07
C ALA A 361 11.34 -10.95 16.31
N LYS A 362 11.80 -12.19 16.15
CA LYS A 362 12.49 -12.90 17.24
C LYS A 362 13.84 -12.22 17.43
N THR A 363 14.03 -11.53 18.54
CA THR A 363 15.28 -10.80 18.88
C THR A 363 16.45 -11.72 19.24
N ASN A 364 16.47 -12.97 18.78
CA ASN A 364 17.47 -13.94 19.21
C ASN A 364 18.64 -14.07 18.21
N VAL A 365 19.70 -13.33 18.52
CA VAL A 365 21.13 -13.71 18.48
C VAL A 365 21.81 -13.98 17.12
N SER A 366 22.98 -13.34 16.98
CA SER A 366 24.10 -13.53 16.03
C SER A 366 24.00 -12.83 14.66
N ASN A 367 24.63 -11.65 14.57
CA ASN A 367 25.16 -10.96 13.38
C ASN A 367 24.29 -10.77 12.11
N GLU A 368 23.06 -11.25 12.06
CA GLU A 368 22.11 -10.95 10.98
C GLU A 368 21.42 -9.60 11.23
N LEU A 369 21.09 -8.90 10.13
CA LEU A 369 20.36 -7.62 10.13
C LEU A 369 19.23 -7.64 11.17
N ILE A 370 19.08 -6.56 11.94
CA ILE A 370 17.98 -6.42 12.90
C ILE A 370 16.67 -6.63 12.12
N ASP A 371 16.05 -7.78 12.36
CA ASP A 371 14.73 -8.10 11.83
C ASP A 371 13.72 -7.16 12.47
N ASN A 372 12.88 -6.55 11.64
CA ASN A 372 11.68 -5.87 12.09
C ASN A 372 10.46 -6.78 11.86
N ASP A 373 9.31 -6.38 12.39
CA ASP A 373 8.07 -7.16 12.24
C ASP A 373 7.65 -7.34 10.77
N PHE A 374 7.98 -6.38 9.90
CA PHE A 374 7.69 -6.48 8.47
C PHE A 374 8.54 -7.55 7.77
N ILE A 375 9.82 -7.69 8.11
CA ILE A 375 10.71 -8.75 7.59
C ILE A 375 10.18 -10.11 8.02
N ALA A 376 9.77 -10.24 9.28
CA ALA A 376 9.15 -11.47 9.78
C ALA A 376 7.84 -11.79 9.01
N GLN A 377 6.99 -10.78 8.74
CA GLN A 377 5.80 -10.94 7.90
C GLN A 377 6.15 -11.40 6.47
N LEU A 378 7.16 -10.80 5.83
CA LEU A 378 7.60 -11.17 4.49
C LEU A 378 8.07 -12.63 4.42
N ARG A 379 8.79 -13.12 5.44
CA ARG A 379 9.21 -14.53 5.51
C ARG A 379 8.02 -15.49 5.55
N VAL A 380 6.99 -15.17 6.35
CA VAL A 380 5.77 -16.00 6.35
C VAL A 380 5.11 -15.97 4.98
N LEU A 381 4.93 -14.78 4.38
CA LEU A 381 4.33 -14.61 3.04
C LEU A 381 5.05 -15.41 1.95
N ARG A 382 6.39 -15.47 2.01
CA ARG A 382 7.23 -16.22 1.07
C ARG A 382 6.86 -17.71 1.04
N ASP A 383 6.53 -18.25 2.22
CA ASP A 383 6.32 -19.68 2.44
C ASP A 383 4.83 -20.09 2.30
N MET A 384 3.94 -19.12 2.02
CA MET A 384 2.50 -19.36 1.85
C MET A 384 2.16 -19.91 0.45
N ASP A 385 1.32 -20.94 0.43
CA ASP A 385 0.68 -21.49 -0.77
C ASP A 385 -0.69 -20.90 -1.03
N ILE A 386 -1.46 -20.81 0.04
CA ILE A 386 -2.82 -20.32 0.00
C ILE A 386 -2.93 -19.22 1.06
N HIS A 387 -3.14 -18.00 0.59
CA HIS A 387 -3.36 -16.84 1.43
C HIS A 387 -4.85 -16.53 1.47
N ILE A 388 -5.45 -16.48 2.66
CA ILE A 388 -6.88 -16.29 2.84
C ILE A 388 -7.10 -15.05 3.70
N THR A 389 -7.82 -14.07 3.19
CA THR A 389 -8.04 -12.80 3.92
C THR A 389 -9.36 -12.16 3.55
N GLY A 390 -9.87 -11.31 4.42
CA GLY A 390 -10.88 -10.31 4.06
C GLY A 390 -10.25 -9.00 3.59
N PRO A 391 -11.06 -7.99 3.24
CA PRO A 391 -10.60 -6.70 2.73
C PRO A 391 -9.67 -5.92 3.66
N GLY A 392 -8.86 -5.01 3.11
CA GLY A 392 -7.94 -4.12 3.83
C GLY A 392 -6.47 -4.53 3.73
N THR A 393 -5.63 -4.08 4.68
CA THR A 393 -4.16 -4.20 4.60
C THR A 393 -3.66 -5.63 4.35
N GLY A 394 -4.29 -6.65 4.94
CA GLY A 394 -3.91 -8.04 4.71
C GLY A 394 -4.03 -8.46 3.24
N GLN A 395 -5.01 -7.93 2.49
CA GLN A 395 -5.19 -8.21 1.08
C GLN A 395 -4.13 -7.56 0.19
N MET A 396 -3.47 -6.50 0.66
CA MET A 396 -2.39 -5.85 -0.08
C MET A 396 -1.11 -6.71 -0.11
N TYR A 397 -0.92 -7.56 0.90
CA TYR A 397 0.25 -8.44 1.01
C TYR A 397 0.24 -9.60 0.01
N GLN A 398 -0.87 -9.84 -0.69
CA GLN A 398 -0.93 -10.92 -1.69
C GLN A 398 0.09 -10.74 -2.83
N THR A 399 0.52 -9.51 -3.11
CA THR A 399 1.59 -9.24 -4.07
C THR A 399 2.92 -9.87 -3.67
N PHE A 400 3.13 -10.13 -2.37
CA PHE A 400 4.36 -10.75 -1.89
C PHE A 400 4.34 -12.28 -1.91
N LEU A 401 3.22 -12.90 -2.30
CA LEU A 401 3.15 -14.35 -2.39
C LEU A 401 4.08 -14.88 -3.49
N ARG A 402 4.45 -16.15 -3.35
CA ARG A 402 5.25 -16.85 -4.35
C ARG A 402 4.50 -17.14 -5.64
N ASP A 403 5.25 -17.39 -6.70
CA ASP A 403 4.69 -17.79 -7.98
C ASP A 403 3.89 -19.10 -7.82
N GLY A 404 2.69 -19.13 -8.39
CA GLY A 404 1.78 -20.26 -8.31
C GLY A 404 0.99 -20.35 -7.01
N SER A 405 1.06 -19.35 -6.11
CA SER A 405 0.17 -19.28 -4.94
C SER A 405 -1.23 -18.84 -5.31
N ILE A 406 -2.18 -19.08 -4.40
CA ILE A 406 -3.58 -18.66 -4.52
C ILE A 406 -3.94 -17.70 -3.40
N ASN A 407 -4.61 -16.59 -3.77
CA ASN A 407 -5.25 -15.69 -2.80
C ASN A 407 -6.77 -15.95 -2.78
N ILE A 408 -7.31 -16.35 -1.64
CA ILE A 408 -8.75 -16.46 -1.40
C ILE A 408 -9.22 -15.21 -0.67
N ASN A 409 -10.04 -14.39 -1.34
CA ASN A 409 -10.66 -13.23 -0.72
C ASN A 409 -12.04 -13.60 -0.16
N LEU A 410 -12.16 -13.55 1.17
CA LEU A 410 -13.39 -13.85 1.89
C LEU A 410 -14.43 -12.72 1.84
N GLY A 411 -14.04 -11.55 1.31
CA GLY A 411 -14.88 -10.37 1.27
C GLY A 411 -15.23 -9.84 2.67
N GLY A 412 -15.89 -8.69 2.68
CA GLY A 412 -16.52 -8.08 3.85
C GLY A 412 -17.96 -7.71 3.52
N LEU A 413 -18.63 -7.14 4.52
CA LEU A 413 -19.97 -6.59 4.35
C LEU A 413 -19.90 -5.06 4.51
N ASN A 414 -20.54 -4.36 3.57
CA ASN A 414 -20.68 -2.91 3.59
C ASN A 414 -22.16 -2.52 3.70
N PRO A 415 -22.50 -1.38 4.34
CA PRO A 415 -21.58 -0.54 5.10
C PRO A 415 -21.17 -1.22 6.42
N TYR A 416 -19.93 -0.97 6.84
CA TYR A 416 -19.38 -1.52 8.09
C TYR A 416 -20.26 -1.17 9.31
N LYS A 417 -20.36 -2.10 10.26
CA LYS A 417 -21.25 -2.08 11.44
C LYS A 417 -22.75 -2.24 11.14
N LYS A 418 -23.12 -2.48 9.89
CA LYS A 418 -24.51 -2.76 9.48
C LYS A 418 -24.63 -4.11 8.79
N GLU A 419 -23.73 -5.03 9.13
CA GLU A 419 -23.59 -6.34 8.49
C GLU A 419 -24.87 -7.18 8.57
N LYS A 420 -25.63 -7.05 9.68
CA LYS A 420 -26.88 -7.78 9.92
C LYS A 420 -28.14 -7.07 9.37
N THR A 421 -27.99 -6.08 8.49
CA THR A 421 -29.13 -5.28 7.98
C THR A 421 -29.44 -5.59 6.51
N PRO A 422 -30.68 -5.36 6.03
CA PRO A 422 -31.03 -5.55 4.62
C PRO A 422 -30.24 -4.67 3.64
N ILE A 423 -29.64 -3.58 4.13
CA ILE A 423 -28.81 -2.70 3.31
C ILE A 423 -27.38 -3.23 3.10
N ALA A 424 -26.98 -4.27 3.85
CA ALA A 424 -25.66 -4.87 3.72
C ALA A 424 -25.45 -5.49 2.33
N TYR A 425 -24.25 -5.33 1.78
CA TYR A 425 -23.81 -5.93 0.53
C TYR A 425 -22.38 -6.46 0.63
N PRO A 426 -22.06 -7.54 -0.10
CA PRO A 426 -20.71 -8.09 -0.14
C PRO A 426 -19.74 -7.10 -0.79
N SER A 427 -18.47 -7.16 -0.37
CA SER A 427 -17.43 -6.31 -0.91
C SER A 427 -16.06 -6.98 -0.83
N PHE A 428 -15.36 -7.03 -1.95
CA PHE A 428 -14.03 -7.64 -2.07
C PHE A 428 -12.89 -6.61 -2.09
N LEU A 429 -13.23 -5.34 -2.29
CA LEU A 429 -12.37 -4.15 -2.32
C LEU A 429 -11.13 -4.32 -3.20
N GLU A 430 -10.00 -4.72 -2.60
CA GLU A 430 -8.69 -4.70 -3.23
C GLU A 430 -8.45 -5.85 -4.23
N GLN A 431 -9.48 -6.29 -4.97
CA GLN A 431 -9.39 -7.40 -5.92
C GLN A 431 -8.56 -7.05 -7.17
N TYR A 432 -8.46 -5.77 -7.54
CA TYR A 432 -7.59 -5.31 -8.60
C TYR A 432 -6.09 -5.58 -8.31
N VAL A 433 -5.72 -5.73 -7.03
CA VAL A 433 -4.37 -6.16 -6.63
C VAL A 433 -4.10 -7.58 -7.10
N THR A 434 -5.07 -8.48 -6.92
CA THR A 434 -4.99 -9.86 -7.44
C THR A 434 -4.94 -9.88 -8.96
N ALA A 435 -5.79 -9.10 -9.62
CA ALA A 435 -5.81 -8.97 -11.08
C ALA A 435 -4.51 -8.38 -11.65
N GLY A 436 -3.83 -7.51 -10.89
CA GLY A 436 -2.53 -6.93 -11.23
C GLY A 436 -1.31 -7.78 -10.84
N THR A 437 -1.53 -8.99 -10.30
CA THR A 437 -0.47 -9.90 -9.83
C THR A 437 -0.51 -11.19 -10.65
N PRO A 438 0.11 -11.22 -11.84
CA PRO A 438 -0.12 -12.28 -12.82
C PRO A 438 0.46 -13.65 -12.43
N TYR A 439 1.29 -13.73 -11.39
CA TYR A 439 1.88 -14.99 -10.91
C TYR A 439 1.07 -15.68 -9.80
N ILE A 440 -0.04 -15.09 -9.36
CA ILE A 440 -0.96 -15.72 -8.41
C ILE A 440 -2.36 -15.86 -9.03
N LYS A 441 -3.15 -16.79 -8.50
CA LYS A 441 -4.56 -16.95 -8.86
C LYS A 441 -5.47 -16.43 -7.75
N GLY A 442 -6.50 -15.68 -8.12
CA GLY A 442 -7.56 -15.22 -7.21
C GLY A 442 -8.71 -16.21 -7.13
N LEU A 443 -9.19 -16.47 -5.92
CA LEU A 443 -10.49 -17.10 -5.64
C LEU A 443 -11.28 -16.20 -4.68
N TYR A 444 -12.60 -16.33 -4.71
CA TYR A 444 -13.49 -15.44 -3.97
C TYR A 444 -14.57 -16.23 -3.27
N TYR A 445 -14.92 -15.80 -2.06
CA TYR A 445 -16.09 -16.35 -1.38
C TYR A 445 -17.35 -16.07 -2.22
N PRO A 446 -18.31 -16.99 -2.32
CA PRO A 446 -19.47 -16.78 -3.19
C PRO A 446 -20.24 -15.50 -2.82
N ILE A 447 -20.32 -14.56 -3.78
CA ILE A 447 -20.81 -13.19 -3.54
C ILE A 447 -22.21 -13.16 -2.91
N ASN A 448 -23.14 -13.99 -3.39
CA ASN A 448 -24.51 -14.05 -2.87
C ASN A 448 -24.60 -14.70 -1.48
N LYS A 449 -23.69 -15.63 -1.16
CA LYS A 449 -23.64 -16.30 0.16
C LYS A 449 -22.93 -15.47 1.22
N ARG A 450 -22.08 -14.51 0.83
CA ARG A 450 -21.29 -13.73 1.78
C ARG A 450 -22.15 -12.95 2.78
N ARG A 451 -23.37 -12.55 2.40
CA ARG A 451 -24.32 -11.84 3.29
C ARG A 451 -24.73 -12.66 4.50
N ASP A 452 -24.74 -13.98 4.36
CA ASP A 452 -25.12 -14.92 5.44
C ASP A 452 -23.94 -15.24 6.36
N GLY A 453 -22.80 -14.58 6.14
CA GLY A 453 -21.55 -14.82 6.85
C GLY A 453 -20.65 -15.82 6.13
N ILE A 454 -19.46 -16.00 6.71
CA ILE A 454 -18.52 -17.03 6.33
C ILE A 454 -18.95 -18.33 7.01
N THR A 455 -19.15 -19.39 6.23
CA THR A 455 -19.52 -20.73 6.71
C THR A 455 -18.38 -21.70 6.51
N ARG A 456 -18.27 -22.68 7.41
CA ARG A 456 -17.28 -23.77 7.35
C ARG A 456 -17.35 -24.48 6.00
N ILE A 457 -18.55 -24.84 5.55
CA ILE A 457 -18.76 -25.65 4.34
C ILE A 457 -18.18 -24.95 3.11
N GLU A 458 -18.49 -23.67 2.91
CA GLU A 458 -17.99 -22.91 1.76
C GLU A 458 -16.49 -22.63 1.86
N LEU A 459 -15.99 -22.33 3.07
CA LEU A 459 -14.56 -22.10 3.28
C LEU A 459 -13.72 -23.35 3.02
N VAL A 460 -14.13 -24.51 3.55
CA VAL A 460 -13.50 -25.81 3.30
C VAL A 460 -13.50 -26.13 1.80
N LYS A 461 -14.60 -25.88 1.11
CA LYS A 461 -14.71 -26.07 -0.35
C LYS A 461 -13.68 -25.21 -1.10
N LEU A 462 -13.58 -23.92 -0.77
CA LEU A 462 -12.61 -23.00 -1.39
C LEU A 462 -11.16 -23.41 -1.13
N ILE A 463 -10.84 -23.84 0.09
CA ILE A 463 -9.48 -24.31 0.46
C ILE A 463 -9.11 -25.55 -0.37
N LYS A 464 -10.02 -26.53 -0.47
CA LYS A 464 -9.81 -27.75 -1.27
C LYS A 464 -9.64 -27.41 -2.76
N GLN A 465 -10.48 -26.53 -3.31
CA GLN A 465 -10.38 -26.06 -4.68
C GLN A 465 -9.03 -25.37 -4.95
N ALA A 466 -8.59 -24.49 -4.04
CA ALA A 466 -7.29 -23.82 -4.16
C ALA A 466 -6.14 -24.83 -4.18
N ALA A 467 -6.13 -25.78 -3.26
CA ALA A 467 -5.10 -26.81 -3.19
C ALA A 467 -5.05 -27.65 -4.48
N GLN A 468 -6.21 -28.07 -5.00
CA GLN A 468 -6.30 -28.81 -6.25
C GLN A 468 -5.75 -28.00 -7.43
N LEU A 469 -6.11 -26.71 -7.56
CA LEU A 469 -5.61 -25.84 -8.63
C LEU A 469 -4.08 -25.66 -8.57
N ILE A 470 -3.51 -25.53 -7.36
CA ILE A 470 -2.05 -25.44 -7.19
C ILE A 470 -1.38 -26.72 -7.69
N MET A 471 -1.88 -27.89 -7.27
CA MET A 471 -1.29 -29.19 -7.60
C MET A 471 -1.51 -29.62 -9.05
N GLN A 472 -2.63 -29.23 -9.66
CA GLN A 472 -2.92 -29.50 -11.08
C GLN A 472 -2.12 -28.60 -12.02
N GLY A 473 -1.70 -27.42 -11.57
CA GLY A 473 -0.91 -26.49 -12.37
C GLY A 473 -1.76 -25.52 -13.19
N PHE A 474 -2.15 -24.39 -12.62
CA PHE A 474 -2.72 -23.29 -13.41
C PHE A 474 -1.64 -22.54 -14.20
N SER A 475 -2.01 -21.94 -15.33
CA SER A 475 -1.09 -21.20 -16.20
C SER A 475 -0.65 -19.86 -15.60
N ILE A 476 0.63 -19.55 -15.75
CA ILE A 476 1.27 -18.27 -15.39
C ILE A 476 1.79 -17.65 -16.71
N PRO A 477 1.49 -16.37 -17.03
CA PRO A 477 0.68 -15.44 -16.25
C PRO A 477 -0.81 -15.78 -16.26
N VAL A 478 -1.48 -15.54 -15.12
CA VAL A 478 -2.94 -15.59 -15.01
C VAL A 478 -3.53 -14.35 -15.69
N LYS A 479 -4.54 -14.54 -16.54
CA LYS A 479 -5.26 -13.42 -17.17
C LYS A 479 -5.95 -12.60 -16.09
N ALA A 480 -5.78 -11.29 -16.13
CA ALA A 480 -6.32 -10.38 -15.12
C ALA A 480 -7.84 -10.53 -14.90
N LYS A 481 -8.64 -10.67 -15.98
CA LYS A 481 -10.09 -10.86 -15.89
C LYS A 481 -10.46 -12.15 -15.13
N ASP A 482 -9.67 -13.21 -15.28
CA ASP A 482 -9.87 -14.48 -14.58
C ASP A 482 -9.45 -14.40 -13.09
N ASN A 483 -8.80 -13.28 -12.70
CA ASN A 483 -8.39 -12.95 -11.34
C ASN A 483 -9.29 -11.88 -10.71
N LEU A 484 -10.50 -11.66 -11.24
CA LEU A 484 -11.50 -10.77 -10.67
C LEU A 484 -12.68 -11.56 -10.14
N ALA A 485 -13.27 -11.06 -9.05
CA ALA A 485 -14.56 -11.51 -8.58
C ALA A 485 -15.68 -11.10 -9.57
N PRO A 486 -16.88 -11.68 -9.46
CA PRO A 486 -17.98 -11.35 -10.38
C PRO A 486 -18.28 -9.84 -10.50
N ASP A 487 -18.22 -9.09 -9.41
CA ASP A 487 -18.44 -7.63 -9.39
C ASP A 487 -17.31 -6.85 -10.10
N GLY A 488 -16.06 -7.27 -9.95
CA GLY A 488 -14.93 -6.75 -10.71
C GLY A 488 -15.08 -7.01 -12.21
N GLN A 489 -15.58 -8.19 -12.60
CA GLN A 489 -15.86 -8.53 -14.00
C GLN A 489 -16.99 -7.67 -14.58
N VAL A 490 -18.06 -7.43 -13.81
CA VAL A 490 -19.13 -6.48 -14.18
C VAL A 490 -18.55 -5.09 -14.46
N PHE A 491 -17.65 -4.58 -13.61
CA PHE A 491 -17.05 -3.27 -13.80
C PHE A 491 -16.21 -3.17 -15.08
N VAL A 492 -15.37 -4.17 -15.36
CA VAL A 492 -14.54 -4.20 -16.57
C VAL A 492 -15.43 -4.19 -17.81
N GLU A 493 -16.47 -5.04 -17.82
CA GLU A 493 -17.38 -5.11 -18.96
C GLU A 493 -18.26 -3.84 -19.10
N GLN A 494 -18.64 -3.21 -17.99
CA GLN A 494 -19.29 -1.89 -18.02
C GLN A 494 -18.35 -0.85 -18.65
N CYS A 495 -17.07 -0.79 -18.26
CA CYS A 495 -16.10 0.13 -18.86
C CYS A 495 -15.85 -0.15 -20.35
N GLU A 496 -15.89 -1.42 -20.76
CA GLU A 496 -15.74 -1.82 -22.16
C GLU A 496 -16.90 -1.29 -23.03
N ASN A 497 -18.13 -1.33 -22.51
CA ASN A 497 -19.36 -1.00 -23.24
C ASN A 497 -19.86 0.45 -23.04
N ASP A 498 -19.48 1.11 -21.95
CA ASP A 498 -19.86 2.48 -21.60
C ASP A 498 -18.59 3.34 -21.43
N LYS A 499 -18.14 3.95 -22.54
CA LYS A 499 -16.89 4.74 -22.57
C LYS A 499 -16.98 6.03 -21.75
N GLU A 500 -18.16 6.61 -21.65
CA GLU A 500 -18.39 7.80 -20.84
C GLU A 500 -18.24 7.48 -19.35
N PHE A 501 -18.89 6.41 -18.89
CA PHE A 501 -18.70 5.87 -17.54
C PHE A 501 -17.23 5.52 -17.29
N CYS A 502 -16.57 4.81 -18.21
CA CYS A 502 -15.16 4.44 -18.07
C CYS A 502 -14.28 5.68 -17.88
N SER A 503 -14.48 6.72 -18.70
CA SER A 503 -13.76 7.98 -18.59
C SER A 503 -14.04 8.66 -17.23
N LEU A 504 -15.29 8.66 -16.77
CA LEU A 504 -15.70 9.26 -15.51
C LEU A 504 -14.99 8.65 -14.29
N VAL A 505 -14.82 7.33 -14.26
CA VAL A 505 -14.26 6.63 -13.09
C VAL A 505 -12.75 6.45 -13.14
N THR A 506 -12.13 6.51 -14.32
CA THR A 506 -10.69 6.30 -14.50
C THR A 506 -9.89 7.59 -14.67
N ILE A 507 -10.49 8.65 -15.23
CA ILE A 507 -9.81 9.93 -15.44
C ILE A 507 -10.10 10.87 -14.28
N ARG A 508 -9.09 11.11 -13.43
CA ARG A 508 -9.22 12.02 -12.30
C ARG A 508 -9.11 13.49 -12.72
N LYS A 509 -10.25 14.07 -13.10
CA LYS A 509 -10.40 15.51 -13.31
C LYS A 509 -10.84 16.21 -12.01
N SER A 510 -10.45 17.47 -11.84
CA SER A 510 -10.96 18.34 -10.78
C SER A 510 -12.50 18.43 -10.87
N GLY A 511 -13.19 18.40 -9.72
CA GLY A 511 -14.66 18.45 -9.64
C GLY A 511 -15.38 17.09 -9.65
N TYR A 512 -14.72 16.00 -10.06
CA TYR A 512 -15.32 14.67 -10.16
C TYR A 512 -14.83 13.67 -9.10
N PHE A 513 -14.25 14.16 -8.00
CA PHE A 513 -13.65 13.31 -6.97
C PHE A 513 -14.61 12.25 -6.42
N TRP A 514 -15.91 12.56 -6.36
CA TRP A 514 -16.93 11.62 -5.89
C TRP A 514 -17.12 10.40 -6.79
N CYS A 515 -16.98 10.55 -8.10
CA CYS A 515 -17.17 9.45 -9.05
C CYS A 515 -15.90 8.61 -9.25
N ASN A 516 -14.72 9.17 -8.98
CA ASN A 516 -13.45 8.45 -9.14
C ASN A 516 -12.87 7.87 -7.84
N ASN A 517 -13.27 8.36 -6.67
CA ASN A 517 -12.94 7.78 -5.36
C ASN A 517 -14.03 6.79 -4.93
N MET A 518 -14.16 5.70 -5.69
CA MET A 518 -15.16 4.68 -5.46
C MET A 518 -14.53 3.33 -5.15
N TRP A 519 -15.32 2.46 -4.54
CA TRP A 519 -15.11 1.02 -4.60
C TRP A 519 -16.06 0.44 -5.64
N THR A 520 -15.60 -0.54 -6.42
CA THR A 520 -16.39 -1.14 -7.51
C THR A 520 -17.73 -1.66 -7.04
N GLU A 521 -17.82 -2.14 -5.81
CA GLU A 521 -19.03 -2.72 -5.25
C GLU A 521 -20.08 -1.67 -4.94
N ASP A 522 -19.68 -0.41 -4.69
CA ASP A 522 -20.62 0.69 -4.55
C ASP A 522 -21.38 0.93 -5.86
N LEU A 523 -20.72 0.80 -7.02
CA LEU A 523 -21.37 0.85 -8.33
C LEU A 523 -22.25 -0.39 -8.56
N VAL A 524 -21.68 -1.59 -8.40
CA VAL A 524 -22.36 -2.85 -8.74
C VAL A 524 -23.63 -3.05 -7.91
N HIS A 525 -23.64 -2.58 -6.67
CA HIS A 525 -24.83 -2.63 -5.81
C HIS A 525 -25.69 -1.35 -5.86
N GLU A 526 -25.40 -0.41 -6.77
CA GLU A 526 -26.10 0.89 -6.91
C GLU A 526 -26.23 1.61 -5.55
N ARG A 527 -25.11 1.79 -4.85
CA ARG A 527 -25.03 2.42 -3.53
C ARG A 527 -24.37 3.79 -3.58
N ARG A 528 -24.66 4.61 -2.57
CA ARG A 528 -24.09 5.96 -2.41
C ARG A 528 -24.34 6.83 -3.64
N GLN A 529 -23.33 7.50 -4.18
CA GLN A 529 -23.43 8.34 -5.38
C GLN A 529 -23.88 7.57 -6.64
N TRP A 530 -23.89 6.23 -6.58
CA TRP A 530 -24.40 5.34 -7.63
C TRP A 530 -25.85 4.90 -7.41
N ALA A 531 -26.49 5.26 -6.30
CA ALA A 531 -27.91 4.96 -6.07
C ALA A 531 -28.82 5.80 -6.99
N PRO A 532 -30.05 5.34 -7.30
CA PRO A 532 -31.08 6.20 -7.86
C PRO A 532 -31.28 7.40 -6.91
N GLY A 533 -31.01 8.62 -7.38
CA GLY A 533 -31.06 9.84 -6.55
C GLY A 533 -29.73 10.29 -5.92
N GLY A 534 -28.68 9.47 -5.96
CA GLY A 534 -27.35 9.83 -5.45
C GLY A 534 -27.24 9.84 -3.91
N ILE A 535 -26.25 10.56 -3.38
CA ILE A 535 -26.10 10.81 -1.93
C ILE A 535 -26.38 12.28 -1.59
N PRO A 536 -27.13 12.55 -0.51
CA PRO A 536 -27.31 13.91 -0.04
C PRO A 536 -26.01 14.45 0.56
N ILE A 537 -25.58 15.62 0.08
CA ILE A 537 -24.44 16.40 0.58
C ILE A 537 -24.89 17.86 0.71
N GLY A 538 -25.23 18.25 1.94
CA GLY A 538 -25.87 19.54 2.20
C GLY A 538 -27.24 19.61 1.53
N ASP A 539 -27.51 20.70 0.81
CA ASP A 539 -28.76 20.93 0.08
C ASP A 539 -28.76 20.32 -1.34
N SER A 540 -27.71 19.57 -1.70
CA SER A 540 -27.52 18.99 -3.03
C SER A 540 -27.38 17.47 -2.97
N ASN A 541 -27.77 16.80 -4.05
CA ASN A 541 -27.50 15.38 -4.22
C ASN A 541 -26.32 15.18 -5.18
N VAL A 542 -25.30 14.46 -4.73
CA VAL A 542 -24.19 14.04 -5.60
C VAL A 542 -24.55 12.70 -6.23
N SER A 543 -24.68 12.69 -7.54
CA SER A 543 -24.93 11.49 -8.35
C SER A 543 -23.90 11.38 -9.47
N CYS A 544 -23.56 10.14 -9.83
CA CYS A 544 -22.68 9.83 -10.95
C CYS A 544 -23.49 9.20 -12.09
N SER A 545 -23.31 9.70 -13.31
CA SER A 545 -24.01 9.20 -14.50
C SER A 545 -23.37 7.90 -15.00
N PHE A 546 -24.20 6.92 -15.36
CA PHE A 546 -23.79 5.67 -16.01
C PHE A 546 -25.02 4.93 -16.58
N ASN A 547 -24.80 4.00 -17.52
CA ASN A 547 -25.86 3.15 -18.05
C ASN A 547 -26.31 2.09 -17.03
N ARG A 548 -27.36 2.39 -16.24
CA ARG A 548 -27.97 1.48 -15.24
C ARG A 548 -28.57 0.23 -15.85
N THR A 549 -29.18 0.34 -17.02
CA THR A 549 -29.78 -0.80 -17.73
C THR A 549 -28.72 -1.83 -18.07
N LEU A 550 -27.60 -1.37 -18.63
CA LEU A 550 -26.43 -2.21 -18.89
C LEU A 550 -25.90 -2.85 -17.60
N LEU A 551 -25.72 -2.07 -16.52
CA LEU A 551 -25.23 -2.61 -15.25
C LEU A 551 -26.12 -3.77 -14.75
N ARG A 552 -27.45 -3.63 -14.81
CA ARG A 552 -28.38 -4.66 -14.36
C ARG A 552 -28.32 -5.92 -15.21
N LEU A 553 -28.21 -5.79 -16.53
CA LEU A 553 -27.99 -6.91 -17.44
C LEU A 553 -26.67 -7.63 -17.14
N LEU A 554 -25.60 -6.88 -16.89
CA LEU A 554 -24.31 -7.46 -16.52
C LEU A 554 -24.38 -8.21 -15.19
N ARG A 555 -25.10 -7.67 -14.20
CA ARG A 555 -25.28 -8.37 -12.92
C ARG A 555 -26.02 -9.70 -13.08
N GLU A 556 -27.04 -9.75 -13.91
CA GLU A 556 -27.74 -11.00 -14.23
C GLU A 556 -26.78 -12.00 -14.89
N LYS A 557 -26.00 -11.55 -15.89
CA LYS A 557 -24.96 -12.35 -16.57
C LYS A 557 -23.97 -12.99 -15.58
N TYR A 558 -23.55 -12.25 -14.56
CA TYR A 558 -22.61 -12.72 -13.54
C TYR A 558 -23.29 -13.26 -12.26
N ALA A 559 -24.59 -13.52 -12.32
CA ALA A 559 -25.40 -14.08 -11.23
C ALA A 559 -25.28 -13.30 -9.90
N ILE A 560 -25.19 -11.97 -9.94
CA ILE A 560 -25.14 -11.10 -8.75
C ILE A 560 -26.56 -10.67 -8.39
N GLU A 561 -27.07 -11.17 -7.26
CA GLU A 561 -28.44 -10.85 -6.83
C GLU A 561 -28.63 -9.35 -6.59
N TYR A 562 -29.72 -8.79 -7.15
CA TYR A 562 -30.21 -7.47 -6.76
C TYR A 562 -31.20 -7.58 -5.62
N ARG A 563 -30.79 -7.05 -4.48
CA ARG A 563 -31.69 -6.80 -3.37
C ARG A 563 -31.75 -5.29 -3.18
N PRO A 564 -32.81 -4.61 -3.63
CA PRO A 564 -32.99 -3.20 -3.32
C PRO A 564 -32.98 -3.06 -1.80
N GLY A 565 -32.04 -2.28 -1.26
CA GLY A 565 -32.17 -1.88 0.13
C GLY A 565 -33.44 -1.04 0.20
N ARG A 566 -34.39 -1.41 1.06
CA ARG A 566 -35.47 -0.47 1.41
C ARG A 566 -34.78 0.77 1.98
N GLU A 567 -35.03 1.92 1.35
CA GLU A 567 -34.54 3.22 1.80
C GLU A 567 -34.99 3.53 3.23
#